data_AF-A0A5E7FWB7-F1
#
_entry.id   AF-A0A5E7FWB7-F1
#
_cell.length_a   1.000
_cell.length_b   1.000
_cell.length_c   1.000
_cell.angle_alpha   90.00
_cell.angle_beta   90.00
_cell.angle_gamma   90.00
#
_symmetry.space_group_name_H-M   'P 1'
#
loop_
_entity.id
_entity.type
_entity.pdbx_description
1 polymer ?
#
loop_
_entity_poly.entity_id
_entity_poly.type
_entity_poly.pdbx_seq_one_letter_code
_entity_poly.pdbx_strand_id
1 'polypeptide(L)'
;MNPIKAAVCGLLLSTHLVYSGLALTDTSIPKARGTITLMDKDKHQCSLDVPEPGKSITYSFYPGAGRCENDKARDIEVNEVPSATEILLTDNGDCTQDSKHEFWFKLRTTKKQTTTDYIELEYLKSYTAGQIIRPGLQLIDKWVKQANPIIRDKLSCVKITTSAAPPASQGSVAPAQP
;
A
#
# COMPACT_ATOMS: atom_id res chain seq x y z
N MET A 1 -51.71 2.74 79.37
CA MET A 1 -52.65 3.60 78.62
C MET A 1 -51.97 4.00 77.32
N ASN A 2 -52.50 3.52 76.18
CA ASN A 2 -52.20 4.00 74.80
C ASN A 2 -52.80 5.42 74.59
N PRO A 3 -52.37 6.25 73.61
CA PRO A 3 -52.71 6.13 72.16
C PRO A 3 -51.56 6.50 71.16
N ILE A 4 -51.29 5.78 70.04
CA ILE A 4 -51.90 5.76 68.68
C ILE A 4 -51.37 6.83 67.66
N LYS A 5 -51.08 6.37 66.42
CA LYS A 5 -50.98 7.03 65.07
C LYS A 5 -49.65 7.72 64.68
N ALA A 6 -49.12 7.68 63.43
CA ALA A 6 -49.56 7.20 62.12
C ALA A 6 -48.34 7.04 61.16
N ALA A 7 -48.58 6.37 60.03
CA ALA A 7 -47.64 6.00 58.95
C ALA A 7 -47.32 7.13 57.95
N VAL A 8 -46.20 7.02 57.22
CA VAL A 8 -46.11 7.41 55.80
C VAL A 8 -45.23 6.42 55.04
N CYS A 9 -45.82 5.85 54.00
CA CYS A 9 -45.23 5.01 52.97
C CYS A 9 -44.79 5.93 51.82
N GLY A 10 -43.55 5.79 51.33
CA GLY A 10 -43.05 6.53 50.18
C GLY A 10 -42.26 5.61 49.25
N LEU A 11 -42.95 5.05 48.24
CA LEU A 11 -42.36 4.32 47.13
C LEU A 11 -41.44 5.24 46.32
N LEU A 12 -40.16 4.89 46.20
CA LEU A 12 -39.28 5.44 45.17
C LEU A 12 -39.29 4.51 43.96
N LEU A 13 -39.98 4.95 42.90
CA LEU A 13 -39.95 4.36 41.56
C LEU A 13 -38.53 4.51 40.98
N SER A 14 -37.80 3.41 40.85
CA SER A 14 -36.55 3.36 40.09
C SER A 14 -36.86 3.27 38.59
N THR A 15 -36.66 4.35 37.87
CA THR A 15 -36.71 4.39 36.41
C THR A 15 -35.49 3.67 35.82
N HIS A 16 -35.72 2.55 35.14
CA HIS A 16 -34.69 1.90 34.33
C HIS A 16 -34.54 2.64 32.99
N LEU A 17 -33.44 3.39 32.86
CA LEU A 17 -32.98 3.92 31.57
C LEU A 17 -32.51 2.76 30.69
N VAL A 18 -33.32 2.42 29.70
CA VAL A 18 -32.95 1.49 28.62
C VAL A 18 -31.98 2.22 27.70
N TYR A 19 -30.68 1.92 27.84
CA TYR A 19 -29.65 2.45 26.94
C TYR A 19 -29.75 1.73 25.60
N SER A 20 -30.26 2.42 24.58
CA SER A 20 -30.24 1.95 23.19
C SER A 20 -28.79 1.87 22.72
N GLY A 21 -28.29 0.66 22.48
CA GLY A 21 -26.99 0.44 21.86
C GLY A 21 -27.00 0.92 20.41
N LEU A 22 -26.26 1.98 20.12
CA LEU A 22 -25.90 2.34 18.76
C LEU A 22 -24.96 1.26 18.22
N ALA A 23 -25.45 0.45 17.28
CA ALA A 23 -24.60 -0.38 16.44
C ALA A 23 -23.72 0.55 15.60
N LEU A 24 -22.43 0.63 15.96
CA LEU A 24 -21.43 1.27 15.12
C LEU A 24 -21.28 0.40 13.87
N THR A 25 -21.77 0.89 12.73
CA THR A 25 -21.33 0.38 11.44
C THR A 25 -19.83 0.63 11.37
N ASP A 26 -19.06 -0.45 11.36
CA ASP A 26 -17.63 -0.44 11.13
C ASP A 26 -17.41 0.09 9.71
N THR A 27 -17.25 1.41 9.58
CA THR A 27 -16.71 2.01 8.37
C THR A 27 -15.26 1.57 8.35
N SER A 28 -15.03 0.36 7.84
CA SER A 28 -13.69 -0.19 7.69
C SER A 28 -12.91 0.79 6.84
N ILE A 29 -12.08 1.63 7.49
CA ILE A 29 -11.05 2.40 6.82
C ILE A 29 -10.31 1.35 6.00
N PRO A 30 -10.30 1.44 4.65
CA PRO A 30 -9.62 0.45 3.85
C PRO A 30 -8.19 0.37 4.38
N LYS A 31 -7.85 -0.78 4.96
CA LYS A 31 -6.55 -1.04 5.56
C LYS A 31 -5.50 -0.56 4.57
N ALA A 32 -4.69 0.43 4.97
CA ALA A 32 -3.70 1.04 4.09
C ALA A 32 -2.91 -0.08 3.39
N ARG A 33 -2.94 -0.08 2.06
CA ARG A 33 -2.47 -1.19 1.20
C ARG A 33 -0.96 -1.13 0.96
N GLY A 34 -0.26 -0.47 1.87
CA GLY A 34 1.12 -0.04 1.69
C GLY A 34 1.25 1.18 0.79
N THR A 35 2.46 1.74 0.79
CA THR A 35 2.85 2.90 0.00
C THR A 35 4.19 2.64 -0.67
N ILE A 36 4.42 3.29 -1.80
CA ILE A 36 5.74 3.41 -2.40
C ILE A 36 6.18 4.85 -2.23
N THR A 37 7.30 5.07 -1.55
CA THR A 37 7.82 6.41 -1.27
C THR A 37 9.05 6.65 -2.13
N LEU A 38 9.04 7.77 -2.84
CA LEU A 38 10.16 8.28 -3.61
C LEU A 38 10.80 9.42 -2.84
N MET A 39 12.13 9.49 -2.83
CA MET A 39 12.86 10.55 -2.15
C MET A 39 13.87 11.20 -3.10
N ASP A 40 13.96 12.52 -3.06
CA ASP A 40 14.90 13.30 -3.86
C ASP A 40 16.24 13.55 -3.12
N LYS A 41 17.12 14.32 -3.76
CA LYS A 41 18.43 14.69 -3.20
C LYS A 41 18.35 15.55 -1.94
N ASP A 42 17.28 16.34 -1.81
CA ASP A 42 17.05 17.32 -0.74
C ASP A 42 16.21 16.69 0.40
N LYS A 43 15.95 15.38 0.31
CA LYS A 43 15.17 14.57 1.25
C LYS A 43 13.68 14.90 1.26
N HIS A 44 13.17 15.56 0.22
CA HIS A 44 11.74 15.63 0.02
C HIS A 44 11.20 14.29 -0.41
N GLN A 45 10.07 13.91 0.18
CA GLN A 45 9.42 12.63 -0.07
C GLN A 45 8.11 12.84 -0.80
N CYS A 46 7.82 11.92 -1.71
CA CYS A 46 6.54 11.79 -2.36
C CYS A 46 6.05 10.35 -2.22
N SER A 47 4.80 10.17 -1.79
CA SER A 47 4.23 8.83 -1.59
C SER A 47 3.15 8.51 -2.62
N LEU A 48 3.22 7.27 -3.12
CA LEU A 48 2.31 6.69 -4.09
C LEU A 48 1.50 5.60 -3.39
N ASP A 49 0.18 5.67 -3.55
CA ASP A 49 -0.74 4.72 -2.92
C ASP A 49 -0.78 3.42 -3.72
N VAL A 50 -0.73 2.27 -3.04
CA VAL A 50 -0.94 0.98 -3.70
C VAL A 50 -2.45 0.77 -3.95
N PRO A 51 -2.86 0.39 -5.18
CA PRO A 51 -4.28 0.26 -5.52
C PRO A 51 -4.90 -1.00 -4.89
N GLU A 52 -6.21 -1.17 -5.09
CA GLU A 52 -6.93 -2.35 -4.60
C GLU A 52 -6.40 -3.64 -5.24
N PRO A 53 -6.57 -4.83 -4.60
CA PRO A 53 -6.21 -6.10 -5.22
C PRO A 53 -6.82 -6.28 -6.61
N GLY A 54 -6.00 -6.74 -7.57
CA GLY A 54 -6.41 -6.94 -8.95
C GLY A 54 -6.56 -5.66 -9.76
N LYS A 55 -6.01 -4.54 -9.29
CA LYS A 55 -6.05 -3.24 -9.98
C LYS A 55 -4.66 -2.79 -10.38
N SER A 56 -4.63 -1.88 -11.34
CA SER A 56 -3.43 -1.17 -11.74
C SER A 56 -3.66 0.33 -11.67
N ILE A 57 -2.66 1.08 -11.23
CA ILE A 57 -2.62 2.53 -11.29
C ILE A 57 -1.28 2.98 -11.89
N THR A 58 -1.32 4.08 -12.63
CA THR A 58 -0.16 4.71 -13.25
C THR A 58 0.01 6.10 -12.67
N TYR A 59 1.21 6.41 -12.20
CA TYR A 59 1.63 7.71 -11.71
C TYR A 59 2.64 8.31 -12.68
N SER A 60 2.18 9.23 -13.53
CA SER A 60 3.03 10.03 -14.40
C SER A 60 3.51 11.27 -13.65
N PHE A 61 4.79 11.62 -13.80
CA PHE A 61 5.38 12.78 -13.12
C PHE A 61 5.58 13.99 -14.05
N TYR A 62 5.15 13.88 -15.32
CA TYR A 62 5.20 15.02 -16.22
C TYR A 62 4.45 16.24 -15.64
N PRO A 63 4.90 17.47 -15.98
CA PRO A 63 4.33 18.69 -15.43
C PRO A 63 2.79 18.74 -15.57
N GLY A 64 2.11 18.98 -14.46
CA GLY A 64 0.65 19.07 -14.40
C GLY A 64 -0.09 17.74 -14.21
N ALA A 65 0.61 16.59 -14.15
CA ALA A 65 -0.02 15.27 -14.09
C ALA A 65 0.08 14.55 -12.73
N GLY A 66 0.87 15.02 -11.76
CA GLY A 66 1.28 14.15 -10.65
C GLY A 66 1.50 14.80 -9.28
N ARG A 67 1.52 13.92 -8.27
CA ARG A 67 1.88 14.22 -6.87
C ARG A 67 3.41 14.32 -6.65
N CYS A 68 4.21 13.70 -7.52
CA CYS A 68 5.67 13.72 -7.44
C CYS A 68 6.27 14.53 -8.58
N GLU A 69 7.42 15.15 -8.31
CA GLU A 69 8.17 15.91 -9.32
C GLU A 69 8.87 15.00 -10.33
N ASN A 70 8.81 15.36 -11.62
CA ASN A 70 9.54 14.67 -12.68
C ASN A 70 11.04 14.74 -12.45
N ASP A 71 11.77 13.66 -12.73
CA ASP A 71 13.24 13.68 -12.81
C ASP A 71 13.91 14.16 -11.51
N LYS A 72 13.32 13.82 -10.36
CA LYS A 72 13.87 14.16 -9.03
C LYS A 72 14.17 12.96 -8.14
N ALA A 73 13.48 11.84 -8.36
CA ALA A 73 13.61 10.69 -7.49
C ALA A 73 15.02 10.10 -7.57
N ARG A 74 15.59 9.79 -6.41
CA ARG A 74 16.89 9.12 -6.26
C ARG A 74 16.77 7.82 -5.50
N ASP A 75 15.89 7.78 -4.51
CA ASP A 75 15.65 6.60 -3.68
C ASP A 75 14.19 6.17 -3.78
N ILE A 76 13.98 4.87 -3.59
CA ILE A 76 12.66 4.24 -3.46
C ILE A 76 12.58 3.42 -2.17
N GLU A 77 11.49 3.58 -1.46
CA GLU A 77 11.10 2.76 -0.31
C GLU A 77 9.75 2.10 -0.61
N VAL A 78 9.64 0.82 -0.26
CA VAL A 78 8.39 0.07 -0.32
C VAL A 78 7.96 -0.13 1.13
N ASN A 79 6.73 0.23 1.50
CA ASN A 79 6.23 0.13 2.87
C ASN A 79 4.91 -0.64 2.90
N GLU A 80 4.86 -1.76 3.64
CA GLU A 80 3.67 -2.60 3.85
C GLU A 80 2.96 -3.07 2.57
N VAL A 81 3.68 -3.13 1.44
CA VAL A 81 3.10 -3.44 0.13
C VAL A 81 2.78 -4.94 0.02
N PRO A 82 1.55 -5.33 -0.37
CA PRO A 82 1.13 -6.72 -0.50
C PRO A 82 2.03 -7.53 -1.43
N SER A 83 2.12 -8.83 -1.15
CA SER A 83 2.79 -9.80 -2.02
C SER A 83 2.29 -9.75 -3.47
N ALA A 84 3.15 -10.13 -4.42
CA ALA A 84 2.84 -10.21 -5.84
C ALA A 84 2.36 -8.88 -6.45
N THR A 85 2.75 -7.76 -5.84
CA THR A 85 2.60 -6.43 -6.43
C THR A 85 3.77 -6.18 -7.36
N GLU A 86 3.47 -5.92 -8.63
CA GLU A 86 4.45 -5.49 -9.61
C GLU A 86 4.58 -3.96 -9.60
N ILE A 87 5.82 -3.48 -9.63
CA ILE A 87 6.16 -2.06 -9.63
C ILE A 87 7.05 -1.83 -10.85
N LEU A 88 6.57 -1.07 -11.81
CA LEU A 88 7.32 -0.67 -13.00
C LEU A 88 7.78 0.77 -12.84
N LEU A 89 9.10 0.97 -12.94
CA LEU A 89 9.78 2.27 -12.86
C LEU A 89 10.35 2.60 -14.24
N THR A 90 10.05 3.77 -14.80
CA THR A 90 10.51 4.15 -16.15
C THR A 90 10.94 5.62 -16.24
N ASP A 91 11.81 5.93 -17.21
CA ASP A 91 12.21 7.31 -17.56
C ASP A 91 11.26 8.01 -18.53
N ASN A 92 10.18 7.35 -18.93
CA ASN A 92 9.13 7.93 -19.77
C ASN A 92 7.82 8.09 -19.00
N GLY A 93 7.05 9.14 -19.28
CA GLY A 93 5.84 9.43 -18.50
C GLY A 93 4.63 8.56 -18.83
N ASP A 94 4.71 7.64 -19.81
CA ASP A 94 3.62 6.73 -20.17
C ASP A 94 3.75 5.34 -19.50
N CYS A 95 4.81 5.11 -18.71
CA CYS A 95 5.08 3.84 -18.02
C CYS A 95 5.15 2.63 -18.97
N THR A 96 5.78 2.79 -20.14
CA THR A 96 5.95 1.69 -21.11
C THR A 96 7.35 1.07 -21.05
N GLN A 97 7.42 -0.24 -21.27
CA GLN A 97 8.69 -0.99 -21.36
C GLN A 97 9.27 -0.92 -22.79
N ASP A 98 9.55 0.29 -23.29
CA ASP A 98 10.14 0.49 -24.63
C ASP A 98 11.66 0.70 -24.53
N SER A 99 12.41 -0.09 -25.30
CA SER A 99 13.86 -0.01 -25.45
C SER A 99 14.41 1.31 -26.01
N LYS A 100 13.55 2.17 -26.57
CA LYS A 100 13.92 3.52 -27.06
C LYS A 100 14.29 4.48 -25.93
N HIS A 101 13.78 4.23 -24.73
CA HIS A 101 14.03 5.03 -23.54
C HIS A 101 15.30 4.60 -22.80
N GLU A 102 15.74 5.39 -21.82
CA GLU A 102 16.99 5.18 -21.12
C GLU A 102 16.95 3.94 -20.22
N PHE A 103 15.84 3.70 -19.52
CA PHE A 103 15.71 2.54 -18.65
C PHE A 103 14.26 2.18 -18.29
N TRP A 104 14.08 0.92 -17.89
CA TRP A 104 12.97 0.55 -17.05
C TRP A 104 13.38 -0.57 -16.08
N PHE A 105 12.76 -0.59 -14.91
CA PHE A 105 12.93 -1.65 -13.92
C PHE A 105 11.57 -2.22 -13.55
N LYS A 106 11.42 -3.54 -13.63
CA LYS A 106 10.21 -4.24 -13.18
C LYS A 106 10.52 -4.97 -11.89
N LEU A 107 9.94 -4.51 -10.79
CA LEU A 107 10.10 -5.09 -9.46
C LEU A 107 8.85 -5.90 -9.09
N ARG A 108 8.99 -6.83 -8.14
CA ARG A 108 7.88 -7.55 -7.55
C ARG A 108 8.10 -7.78 -6.06
N THR A 109 7.06 -7.53 -5.26
CA THR A 109 7.03 -7.91 -3.85
C THR A 109 6.76 -9.41 -3.69
N THR A 110 7.43 -10.06 -2.75
CA THR A 110 7.40 -11.54 -2.59
C THR A 110 6.97 -11.99 -1.20
N LYS A 111 6.87 -11.07 -0.22
CA LYS A 111 6.33 -11.34 1.12
C LYS A 111 4.89 -10.88 1.23
N LYS A 112 4.12 -11.49 2.16
CA LYS A 112 2.74 -11.11 2.49
C LYS A 112 2.55 -9.60 2.57
N GLN A 113 3.46 -8.93 3.28
CA GLN A 113 3.65 -7.48 3.27
C GLN A 113 5.16 -7.24 3.18
N THR A 114 5.56 -6.36 2.27
CA THR A 114 6.96 -6.03 1.99
C THR A 114 7.24 -4.61 2.44
N THR A 115 8.23 -4.48 3.31
CA THR A 115 8.80 -3.21 3.75
C THR A 115 10.31 -3.25 3.51
N THR A 116 10.88 -2.19 2.96
CA THR A 116 12.32 -2.05 2.69
C THR A 116 12.86 -0.79 3.33
N ASP A 117 14.18 -0.70 3.44
CA ASP A 117 14.88 0.58 3.55
C ASP A 117 14.80 1.36 2.22
N TYR A 118 15.30 2.60 2.22
CA TYR A 118 15.53 3.36 1.00
C TYR A 118 16.57 2.64 0.13
N ILE A 119 16.19 2.36 -1.11
CA ILE A 119 17.05 1.78 -2.13
C ILE A 119 17.32 2.84 -3.17
N GLU A 120 18.58 3.13 -3.41
CA GLU A 120 18.96 4.07 -4.46
C GLU A 120 18.64 3.48 -5.85
N LEU A 121 17.95 4.25 -6.69
CA LEU A 121 17.52 3.83 -8.03
C LEU A 121 18.71 3.46 -8.93
N GLU A 122 19.84 4.16 -8.77
CA GLU A 122 21.09 3.86 -9.48
C GLU A 122 21.55 2.41 -9.24
N TYR A 123 21.38 1.90 -8.02
CA TYR A 123 21.83 0.56 -7.64
C TYR A 123 21.01 -0.54 -8.32
N LEU A 124 19.78 -0.25 -8.77
CA LEU A 124 18.95 -1.23 -9.48
C LEU A 124 19.63 -1.75 -10.76
N LYS A 125 20.49 -0.95 -11.40
CA LYS A 125 21.29 -1.39 -12.56
C LYS A 125 22.23 -2.54 -12.26
N SER A 126 22.69 -2.69 -11.02
CA SER A 126 23.66 -3.71 -10.63
C SER A 126 23.05 -5.11 -10.49
N TYR A 127 21.73 -5.21 -10.26
CA TYR A 127 21.05 -6.48 -10.07
C TYR A 127 20.69 -7.14 -11.40
N THR A 128 20.76 -8.47 -11.48
CA THR A 128 20.26 -9.23 -12.62
C THR A 128 18.79 -9.59 -12.43
N ALA A 129 18.07 -9.81 -13.54
CA ALA A 129 16.70 -10.32 -13.50
C ALA A 129 16.62 -11.59 -12.64
N GLY A 130 15.56 -11.70 -11.82
CA GLY A 130 15.35 -12.76 -10.85
C GLY A 130 16.00 -12.55 -9.48
N GLN A 131 16.92 -11.59 -9.29
CA GLN A 131 17.58 -11.39 -8.01
C GLN A 131 16.69 -10.69 -6.97
N ILE A 132 16.88 -11.09 -5.70
CA ILE A 132 16.29 -10.39 -4.55
C ILE A 132 17.14 -9.15 -4.24
N ILE A 133 16.53 -7.96 -4.33
CA ILE A 133 17.19 -6.67 -4.04
C ILE A 133 17.24 -6.42 -2.53
N ARG A 134 16.11 -6.72 -1.86
CA ARG A 134 15.91 -6.64 -0.42
C ARG A 134 14.98 -7.76 0.03
N PRO A 135 14.97 -8.14 1.32
CA PRO A 135 14.09 -9.19 1.82
C PRO A 135 12.60 -8.92 1.53
N GLY A 136 12.05 -9.57 0.50
CA GLY A 136 10.66 -9.38 0.06
C GLY A 136 10.50 -8.56 -1.22
N LEU A 137 11.58 -8.05 -1.81
CA LEU A 137 11.57 -7.29 -3.06
C LEU A 137 12.53 -7.91 -4.08
N GLN A 138 12.00 -8.27 -5.24
CA GLN A 138 12.72 -8.93 -6.32
C GLN A 138 12.77 -8.03 -7.56
N LEU A 139 13.90 -8.01 -8.26
CA LEU A 139 13.98 -7.52 -9.63
C LEU A 139 13.47 -8.63 -10.56
N ILE A 140 12.36 -8.41 -11.25
CA ILE A 140 11.82 -9.37 -12.22
C ILE A 140 12.56 -9.25 -13.54
N ASP A 141 12.68 -8.02 -14.04
CA ASP A 141 13.29 -7.74 -15.31
C ASP A 141 13.76 -6.29 -15.36
N LYS A 142 14.64 -5.96 -16.31
CA LYS A 142 15.11 -4.60 -16.54
C LYS A 142 15.55 -4.36 -17.98
N TRP A 143 15.52 -3.11 -18.36
CA TRP A 143 16.27 -2.59 -19.51
C TRP A 143 17.05 -1.37 -19.06
N VAL A 144 18.29 -1.28 -19.52
CA VAL A 144 19.13 -0.10 -19.36
C VAL A 144 19.88 0.07 -20.67
N LYS A 145 19.82 1.28 -21.25
CA LYS A 145 20.48 1.58 -22.51
C LYS A 145 21.99 1.31 -22.40
N GLN A 146 22.60 0.79 -23.47
CA GLN A 146 24.01 0.36 -23.49
C GLN A 146 25.00 1.48 -23.14
N ALA A 147 24.63 2.74 -23.39
CA ALA A 147 25.40 3.91 -22.98
C ALA A 147 25.51 4.07 -21.45
N ASN A 148 24.84 3.21 -20.66
CA ASN A 148 24.82 3.20 -19.20
C ASN A 148 24.43 4.58 -18.62
N PRO A 149 23.21 5.07 -18.90
CA PRO A 149 22.76 6.36 -18.40
C PRO A 149 22.73 6.39 -16.87
N ILE A 150 22.87 7.60 -16.32
CA ILE A 150 22.62 7.86 -14.90
C ILE A 150 21.11 7.76 -14.67
N ILE A 151 20.68 7.00 -13.67
CA ILE A 151 19.27 6.72 -13.37
C ILE A 151 18.69 7.71 -12.38
N ARG A 152 19.53 8.21 -11.46
CA ARG A 152 19.13 9.27 -10.52
C ARG A 152 18.60 10.48 -11.28
N ASP A 153 17.56 11.10 -10.74
CA ASP A 153 16.99 12.32 -11.30
C ASP A 153 16.46 12.12 -12.74
N LYS A 154 15.96 10.90 -13.05
CA LYS A 154 15.41 10.56 -14.39
C LYS A 154 14.10 9.78 -14.36
N LEU A 155 13.63 9.38 -13.17
CA LEU A 155 12.37 8.66 -13.05
C LEU A 155 11.21 9.61 -13.40
N SER A 156 10.41 9.21 -14.40
CA SER A 156 9.28 10.00 -14.89
C SER A 156 7.94 9.29 -14.72
N CYS A 157 7.92 7.98 -14.44
CA CYS A 157 6.68 7.26 -14.22
C CYS A 157 6.84 6.04 -13.32
N VAL A 158 5.79 5.77 -12.53
CA VAL A 158 5.64 4.55 -11.73
C VAL A 158 4.27 3.92 -12.00
N LYS A 159 4.26 2.65 -12.40
CA LYS A 159 3.04 1.86 -12.53
C LYS A 159 3.02 0.76 -11.48
N ILE A 160 1.93 0.67 -10.74
CA ILE A 160 1.72 -0.33 -9.70
C ILE A 160 0.58 -1.24 -10.16
N THR A 161 0.82 -2.55 -10.15
CA THR A 161 -0.18 -3.57 -10.49
C THR A 161 -0.22 -4.61 -9.38
N THR A 162 -1.37 -4.75 -8.73
CA THR A 162 -1.57 -5.72 -7.65
C THR A 162 -2.22 -6.99 -8.20
N SER A 163 -1.88 -8.15 -7.64
CA SER A 163 -2.59 -9.39 -7.93
C SER A 163 -4.00 -9.37 -7.35
N ALA A 164 -4.91 -10.13 -7.93
CA ALA A 164 -6.23 -10.37 -7.33
C ALA A 164 -6.08 -10.95 -5.92
N ALA A 165 -7.01 -10.59 -5.03
CA ALA A 165 -7.09 -11.24 -3.74
C ALA A 165 -7.45 -12.72 -3.94
N PRO A 166 -6.89 -13.66 -3.16
CA PRO A 166 -7.40 -15.03 -3.13
C PRO A 166 -8.91 -15.00 -2.84
N PRO A 167 -9.70 -15.89 -3.47
CA PRO A 167 -11.10 -16.02 -3.11
C PRO A 167 -11.19 -16.27 -1.61
N ALA A 168 -12.06 -15.53 -0.91
CA ALA A 168 -12.28 -15.74 0.51
C ALA A 168 -12.63 -17.22 0.70
N SER A 169 -11.83 -17.95 1.47
CA SER A 169 -12.16 -19.31 1.85
C SER A 169 -13.48 -19.25 2.61
N GLN A 170 -14.59 -19.64 1.97
CA GLN A 170 -15.80 -19.97 2.70
C GLN A 170 -15.38 -21.05 3.68
N GLY A 171 -15.47 -20.76 4.98
CA GLY A 171 -15.07 -21.67 6.03
C GLY A 171 -15.63 -23.06 5.75
N SER A 172 -14.79 -24.08 5.82
CA SER A 172 -15.24 -25.46 5.69
C SER A 172 -16.34 -25.69 6.72
N VAL A 173 -17.59 -25.79 6.27
CA VAL A 173 -18.64 -26.39 7.08
C VAL A 173 -18.20 -27.83 7.28
N ALA A 174 -17.71 -28.14 8.48
CA ALA A 174 -17.44 -29.51 8.87
C ALA A 174 -18.75 -30.30 8.71
N PRO A 175 -18.76 -31.43 7.99
CA PRO A 175 -19.96 -32.25 7.93
C PRO A 175 -20.27 -32.75 9.35
N ALA A 176 -21.50 -32.50 9.80
CA ALA A 176 -22.03 -33.12 11.01
C ALA A 176 -21.95 -34.64 10.83
N GLN A 177 -21.19 -35.31 11.69
CA GLN A 177 -21.12 -36.77 11.71
C GLN A 177 -22.44 -37.35 12.27
N PRO A 178 -22.90 -38.50 11.75
CA PRO A 178 -24.18 -39.12 12.11
C PRO A 178 -24.21 -39.66 13.54
#